data_AF-A0AAD3NEX6-F1
#
_entry.id   AF-A0AAD3NEX6-F1
#
_cell.length_a   1.000
_cell.length_b   1.000
_cell.length_c   1.000
_cell.angle_alpha   90.00
_cell.angle_beta   90.00
_cell.angle_gamma   90.00
#
_symmetry.space_group_name_H-M   'P 1'
#
loop_
_entity.id
_entity.type
_entity.pdbx_description
1 polymer ?
#
loop_
_entity_poly.entity_id
_entity_poly.type
_entity_poly.pdbx_seq_one_letter_code
_entity_poly.pdbx_strand_id
1 'polypeptide(L)'
;MGISITVKDGRALAVGGMGADLLPRSILQQYDLRKDVWALLPPMPTPRYDANIHLLGNKLYVAGGRQCKRPVKAFEVYDAEIRSWTTLPMMPCKRSYGGVIWDTAGRLCLLGGLRQGGGHQSSKFTKNVNIFDTNQGL
;
A
#
# COMPACT_ATOMS: atom_id res chain seq x y z
N MET A 1 -0.93 -3.83 14.57
CA MET A 1 -0.02 -3.39 13.48
C MET A 1 -0.88 -2.91 12.32
N GLY A 2 -0.44 -1.86 11.61
CA GLY A 2 -1.31 -0.81 11.08
C GLY A 2 -2.12 -1.17 9.83
N ILE A 3 -3.33 -0.61 9.80
CA ILE A 3 -4.20 -0.47 8.63
C ILE A 3 -3.79 0.80 7.89
N SER A 4 -3.84 0.79 6.57
CA SER A 4 -3.61 1.98 5.76
C SER A 4 -4.96 2.59 5.36
N ILE A 5 -5.11 3.91 5.51
CA ILE A 5 -6.39 4.60 5.28
C ILE A 5 -6.21 5.79 4.33
N THR A 6 -7.13 5.94 3.39
CA THR A 6 -7.26 7.13 2.55
C THR A 6 -8.73 7.56 2.50
N VAL A 7 -9.00 8.81 2.11
CA VAL A 7 -10.35 9.37 2.04
C VAL A 7 -10.53 10.11 0.73
N LYS A 8 -11.67 9.90 0.06
CA LYS A 8 -12.11 10.67 -1.11
C LYS A 8 -13.63 10.77 -1.14
N ASP A 9 -14.15 11.96 -1.45
CA ASP A 9 -15.57 12.23 -1.67
C ASP A 9 -16.49 11.72 -0.55
N GLY A 10 -16.06 11.84 0.71
CA GLY A 10 -16.82 11.37 1.88
C GLY A 10 -16.83 9.84 2.06
N ARG A 11 -15.89 9.13 1.43
CA ARG A 11 -15.67 7.70 1.62
C ARG A 11 -14.23 7.45 2.08
N ALA A 12 -14.07 6.70 3.16
CA ALA A 12 -12.77 6.22 3.60
C ALA A 12 -12.53 4.81 3.07
N LEU A 13 -11.34 4.55 2.53
CA LEU A 13 -10.88 3.21 2.19
C LEU A 13 -9.86 2.77 3.23
N ALA A 14 -10.14 1.65 3.89
CA ALA A 14 -9.27 0.99 4.86
C ALA A 14 -8.73 -0.31 4.24
N VAL A 15 -7.41 -0.47 4.21
CA VAL A 15 -6.77 -1.59 3.52
C VAL A 15 -5.73 -2.30 4.39
N GLY A 16 -5.73 -3.63 4.30
CA GLY A 16 -4.79 -4.51 4.97
C GLY A 16 -4.98 -4.57 6.48
N GLY A 17 -3.88 -4.51 7.22
CA GLY A 17 -3.87 -4.63 8.67
C GLY A 17 -3.59 -6.05 9.16
N MET A 18 -3.67 -6.24 10.46
CA MET A 18 -3.38 -7.51 11.12
C MET A 18 -4.56 -7.95 11.98
N GLY A 19 -4.98 -9.20 11.84
CA GLY A 19 -6.05 -9.78 12.65
C GLY A 19 -5.63 -10.07 14.09
N ALA A 20 -6.59 -10.46 14.92
CA ALA A 20 -6.35 -10.90 16.30
C ALA A 20 -5.49 -12.18 16.37
N ASP A 21 -5.48 -12.98 15.31
CA ASP A 21 -4.61 -14.14 15.09
C ASP A 21 -3.16 -13.76 14.71
N LEU A 22 -2.84 -12.46 14.72
CA LEU A 22 -1.55 -11.90 14.33
C LEU A 22 -1.18 -12.17 12.85
N LEU A 23 -2.15 -12.54 12.02
CA LEU A 23 -1.94 -12.76 10.59
C LEU A 23 -2.25 -11.49 9.77
N PRO A 24 -1.46 -11.21 8.73
CA PRO A 24 -1.76 -10.11 7.80
C PRO A 24 -3.10 -10.34 7.11
N ARG A 25 -3.85 -9.26 6.89
CA ARG A 25 -5.14 -9.27 6.19
C ARG A 25 -4.99 -8.74 4.77
N SER A 26 -5.83 -9.26 3.88
CA SER A 26 -6.03 -8.76 2.51
C SER A 26 -7.33 -7.95 2.38
N ILE A 27 -7.88 -7.48 3.50
CA ILE A 27 -9.18 -6.84 3.48
C ILE A 27 -9.07 -5.44 2.86
N LEU A 28 -10.02 -5.10 2.01
CA LEU A 28 -10.29 -3.73 1.60
C LEU A 28 -11.74 -3.42 1.99
N GLN A 29 -11.93 -2.39 2.81
CA GLN A 29 -13.25 -1.95 3.23
C GLN A 29 -13.43 -0.48 2.88
N GLN A 30 -14.66 -0.12 2.53
CA GLN A 30 -15.06 1.26 2.34
C GLN A 30 -16.02 1.65 3.45
N TYR A 31 -15.78 2.80 4.08
CA TYR A 31 -16.71 3.43 5.00
C TYR A 31 -17.32 4.66 4.35
N ASP A 32 -18.65 4.72 4.28
CA ASP A 32 -19.38 5.91 3.83
C ASP A 32 -19.62 6.83 5.05
N LEU A 33 -18.94 7.99 5.07
CA LEU A 33 -18.98 8.90 6.21
C LEU A 33 -20.35 9.57 6.40
N ARG A 34 -21.20 9.59 5.37
CA ARG A 34 -22.53 10.20 5.45
C ARG A 34 -23.58 9.23 5.97
N LYS A 35 -23.42 7.96 5.61
CA LYS A 35 -24.38 6.90 5.94
C LYS A 35 -23.99 6.10 7.18
N ASP A 36 -22.76 6.25 7.66
CA ASP A 36 -22.21 5.49 8.78
C ASP A 36 -22.29 3.97 8.53
N VAL A 37 -21.87 3.54 7.35
CA VAL A 37 -21.88 2.12 6.97
C VAL A 37 -20.56 1.68 6.36
N TRP A 38 -20.17 0.45 6.69
CA TRP A 38 -19.05 -0.25 6.09
C TRP A 38 -19.53 -1.15 4.96
N ALA A 39 -18.74 -1.23 3.89
CA ALA A 39 -18.90 -2.18 2.79
C ALA A 39 -17.59 -2.91 2.54
N LEU A 40 -17.67 -4.22 2.33
CA LEU A 40 -16.52 -5.01 1.90
C LEU A 40 -16.30 -4.82 0.39
N LEU A 41 -15.06 -4.58 0.01
CA LEU A 41 -14.62 -4.53 -1.38
C LEU A 41 -13.76 -5.77 -1.71
N PRO A 42 -13.51 -6.06 -3.00
CA PRO A 42 -12.63 -7.15 -3.39
C PRO A 42 -11.28 -7.09 -2.66
N PRO A 43 -10.81 -8.22 -2.10
CA PRO A 43 -9.59 -8.23 -1.30
C PRO A 43 -8.34 -8.04 -2.17
N MET A 44 -7.32 -7.42 -1.60
CA MET A 44 -6.00 -7.26 -2.22
C MET A 44 -5.29 -8.62 -2.43
N PRO A 45 -4.59 -8.83 -3.55
CA PRO A 45 -3.94 -10.12 -3.84
C PRO A 45 -2.96 -10.59 -2.76
N THR A 46 -2.14 -9.69 -2.21
CA THR A 46 -1.14 -10.05 -1.19
C THR A 46 -1.56 -9.56 0.20
N PRO A 47 -1.97 -10.42 1.16
CA PRO A 47 -2.28 -9.98 2.52
C PRO A 47 -1.07 -9.31 3.17
N ARG A 48 -1.23 -8.09 3.70
CA ARG A 48 -0.15 -7.36 4.39
C ARG A 48 -0.67 -6.25 5.29
N TYR A 49 0.18 -5.81 6.21
CA TYR A 49 -0.05 -4.66 7.09
C TYR A 49 1.08 -3.63 6.96
N ASP A 50 0.88 -2.41 7.47
CA ASP A 50 1.82 -1.28 7.36
C ASP A 50 2.26 -0.98 5.90
N ALA A 51 1.33 -1.15 4.96
CA ALA A 51 1.53 -0.84 3.55
C ALA A 51 1.49 0.67 3.29
N ASN A 52 2.20 1.14 2.28
CA ASN A 52 2.15 2.53 1.86
C ASN A 52 1.06 2.65 0.80
N ILE A 53 0.17 3.66 0.92
CA ILE A 53 -0.92 3.83 -0.03
C ILE A 53 -0.99 5.25 -0.58
N HIS A 54 -1.52 5.35 -1.80
CA HIS A 54 -1.85 6.62 -2.44
C HIS A 54 -3.08 6.46 -3.31
N LEU A 55 -3.93 7.46 -3.31
CA LEU A 55 -5.12 7.50 -4.14
C LEU A 55 -4.91 8.51 -5.27
N LEU A 56 -4.97 8.05 -6.51
CA LEU A 56 -4.83 8.88 -7.71
C LEU A 56 -6.05 8.65 -8.60
N GLY A 57 -6.88 9.68 -8.76
CA GLY A 57 -8.17 9.52 -9.43
C GLY A 57 -9.05 8.49 -8.71
N ASN A 58 -9.47 7.43 -9.41
CA ASN A 58 -10.25 6.32 -8.87
C ASN A 58 -9.41 5.07 -8.55
N LYS A 59 -8.07 5.20 -8.59
CA LYS A 59 -7.13 4.09 -8.41
C LYS A 59 -6.40 4.22 -7.07
N LEU A 60 -6.54 3.21 -6.22
CA LEU A 60 -5.82 3.07 -4.95
C LEU A 60 -4.58 2.21 -5.16
N TYR A 61 -3.41 2.82 -5.07
CA TYR A 61 -2.14 2.13 -5.18
C TYR A 61 -1.66 1.70 -3.80
N VAL A 62 -1.21 0.45 -3.67
CA VAL A 62 -0.77 -0.16 -2.42
C VAL A 62 0.61 -0.78 -2.60
N ALA A 63 1.61 -0.16 -1.98
CA ALA A 63 3.03 -0.42 -2.18
C ALA A 63 3.70 -0.93 -0.90
N GLY A 64 4.33 -2.09 -0.97
CA GLY A 64 5.07 -2.69 0.14
C GLY A 64 4.19 -3.16 1.29
N GLY A 65 4.67 -2.97 2.51
CA GLY A 65 4.09 -3.49 3.74
C GLY A 65 4.79 -4.76 4.20
N ARG A 66 4.11 -5.51 5.07
CA ARG A 66 4.69 -6.65 5.79
C ARG A 66 3.77 -7.87 5.77
N GLN A 67 4.38 -9.03 5.55
CA GLN A 67 3.83 -10.35 5.82
C GLN A 67 4.55 -10.93 7.04
N CYS A 68 3.91 -10.84 8.21
CA CYS A 68 4.51 -11.24 9.48
C CYS A 68 5.88 -10.55 9.70
N LYS A 69 6.98 -11.31 9.81
CA LYS A 69 8.33 -10.74 10.00
C LYS A 69 8.99 -10.23 8.71
N ARG A 70 8.37 -10.44 7.54
CA ARG A 70 8.98 -10.19 6.22
C ARG A 70 8.37 -8.97 5.54
N PRO A 71 9.13 -7.89 5.31
CA PRO A 71 8.66 -6.82 4.45
C PRO A 71 8.65 -7.29 2.98
N VAL A 72 7.69 -6.80 2.21
CA VAL A 72 7.44 -7.26 0.83
C VAL A 72 7.68 -6.15 -0.20
N LYS A 73 7.84 -6.56 -1.46
CA LYS A 73 7.95 -5.68 -2.64
C LYS A 73 6.64 -5.58 -3.43
N ALA A 74 5.54 -6.14 -2.91
CA ALA A 74 4.25 -6.15 -3.59
C ALA A 74 3.82 -4.73 -3.96
N PHE A 75 3.39 -4.55 -5.20
CA PHE A 75 2.84 -3.30 -5.69
C PHE A 75 1.58 -3.63 -6.48
N GLU A 76 0.45 -3.12 -6.03
CA GLU A 76 -0.86 -3.50 -6.55
C GLU A 76 -1.72 -2.25 -6.61
N VAL A 77 -2.65 -2.21 -7.55
CA VAL A 77 -3.61 -1.12 -7.70
C VAL A 77 -5.02 -1.67 -7.69
N TYR A 78 -5.89 -1.06 -6.89
CA TYR A 78 -7.32 -1.29 -6.93
C TYR A 78 -7.98 -0.19 -7.76
N ASP A 79 -8.77 -0.58 -8.75
CA ASP A 79 -9.59 0.32 -9.54
C ASP A 79 -11.03 0.31 -8.99
N ALA A 80 -11.50 1.46 -8.51
CA ALA A 80 -12.84 1.59 -7.92
C ALA A 80 -13.97 1.59 -8.97
N GLU A 81 -13.69 1.85 -10.25
CA GLU A 81 -14.68 1.85 -11.32
C GLU A 81 -15.05 0.43 -11.72
N ILE A 82 -14.04 -0.40 -12.00
CA ILE A 82 -14.23 -1.81 -12.37
C ILE A 82 -14.18 -2.76 -11.17
N ARG A 83 -13.90 -2.23 -9.97
CA ARG A 83 -13.81 -2.97 -8.72
C ARG A 83 -12.90 -4.19 -8.80
N SER A 84 -11.69 -4.01 -9.30
CA SER A 84 -10.73 -5.10 -9.43
C SER A 84 -9.32 -4.67 -9.07
N TRP A 85 -8.49 -5.66 -8.75
CA TRP A 85 -7.08 -5.47 -8.47
C TRP A 85 -6.24 -5.82 -9.69
N THR A 86 -5.18 -5.06 -9.89
CA THR A 86 -4.11 -5.38 -10.84
C THR A 86 -2.78 -5.41 -10.10
N THR A 87 -2.03 -6.50 -10.28
CA THR A 87 -0.65 -6.60 -9.78
C THR A 87 0.26 -5.82 -10.72
N LEU A 88 1.04 -4.90 -10.16
CA LEU A 88 2.02 -4.09 -10.87
C LEU A 88 3.42 -4.70 -10.70
N PRO A 89 4.41 -4.28 -11.51
CA PRO A 89 5.81 -4.66 -11.28
C PRO A 89 6.25 -4.41 -9.83
N MET A 90 6.95 -5.39 -9.24
CA MET A 90 7.33 -5.37 -7.81
C MET A 90 8.29 -4.23 -7.49
N MET A 91 8.04 -3.45 -6.43
CA MET A 91 8.94 -2.39 -5.99
C MET A 91 10.41 -2.85 -5.92
N PRO A 92 11.40 -2.03 -6.33
CA PRO A 92 12.80 -2.48 -6.36
C PRO A 92 13.36 -2.76 -4.97
N CYS A 93 12.80 -2.17 -3.91
CA CYS A 93 13.17 -2.42 -2.53
C CYS A 93 11.96 -2.72 -1.64
N LYS A 94 12.18 -3.52 -0.59
CA LYS A 94 11.17 -3.79 0.44
C LYS A 94 10.97 -2.55 1.31
N ARG A 95 9.72 -2.15 1.55
CA ARG A 95 9.36 -0.93 2.30
C ARG A 95 8.12 -1.14 3.15
N SER A 96 8.13 -0.65 4.38
CA SER A 96 6.97 -0.58 5.30
C SER A 96 7.07 0.68 6.16
N TYR A 97 5.97 1.12 6.80
CA TYR A 97 5.97 2.29 7.70
C TYR A 97 6.40 3.61 7.04
N GLY A 98 6.17 3.77 5.74
CA GLY A 98 6.55 4.98 4.99
C GLY A 98 5.34 5.68 4.37
N GLY A 99 5.64 6.59 3.46
CA GLY A 99 4.67 7.21 2.56
C GLY A 99 4.92 6.83 1.11
N VAL A 100 3.88 6.90 0.28
CA VAL A 100 4.02 6.83 -1.16
C VAL A 100 3.20 7.94 -1.80
N ILE A 101 3.80 8.67 -2.74
CA ILE A 101 3.16 9.75 -3.49
C ILE A 101 3.54 9.66 -4.97
N TRP A 102 2.78 10.32 -5.83
CA TRP A 102 3.22 10.63 -7.19
C TRP A 102 3.78 12.06 -7.22
N ASP A 103 4.89 12.27 -7.91
CA ASP A 103 5.39 13.62 -8.18
C ASP A 103 4.68 14.27 -9.37
N THR A 104 4.98 15.55 -9.61
CA THR A 104 4.41 16.32 -10.72
C THR A 104 4.83 15.82 -12.10
N ALA A 105 5.86 14.97 -12.17
CA ALA A 105 6.31 14.32 -13.40
C ALA A 105 5.70 12.92 -13.58
N GLY A 106 4.77 12.51 -12.72
CA GLY A 106 4.09 11.22 -12.79
C GLY A 106 4.89 10.03 -12.25
N ARG A 107 5.97 10.27 -11.49
CA ARG A 107 6.82 9.22 -10.92
C ARG A 107 6.40 8.86 -9.51
N LEU A 108 6.57 7.58 -9.15
CA LEU A 108 6.28 7.06 -7.81
C LEU A 108 7.41 7.42 -6.84
N CYS A 109 7.11 8.12 -5.76
CA CYS A 109 8.06 8.47 -4.71
C CYS A 109 7.73 7.73 -3.40
N LEU A 110 8.64 6.87 -2.95
CA LEU A 110 8.61 6.29 -1.60
C LEU A 110 9.34 7.20 -0.63
N LEU A 111 8.63 7.64 0.41
CA LEU A 111 9.13 8.56 1.43
C LEU A 111 9.43 7.81 2.73
N GLY A 112 10.70 7.81 3.13
CA GLY A 112 11.14 7.30 4.42
C GLY A 112 10.86 5.82 4.66
N GLY A 113 10.35 5.49 5.85
CA GLY A 113 9.96 4.15 6.27
C GLY A 113 11.10 3.19 6.60
N LEU A 114 10.73 1.99 7.01
CA LEU A 114 11.65 0.89 7.30
C LEU A 114 12.06 0.22 5.99
N ARG A 115 13.34 0.38 5.63
CA ARG A 115 13.96 -0.31 4.51
C ARG A 115 14.69 -1.54 5.03
N GLN A 116 14.46 -2.68 4.40
CA GLN A 116 15.33 -3.84 4.55
C GLN A 116 16.29 -3.89 3.37
N GLY A 117 17.60 -3.86 3.65
CA GLY A 117 18.63 -4.09 2.64
C GLY A 117 18.58 -5.52 2.10
N GLY A 118 19.26 -5.80 0.97
CA GLY A 118 19.53 -7.18 0.56
C GLY A 118 20.54 -7.85 1.50
N GLY A 119 20.46 -9.18 1.66
CA GLY A 119 21.41 -9.97 2.47
C GLY A 119 21.18 -9.91 3.99
N HIS A 120 22.26 -10.05 4.78
CA HIS A 120 22.27 -10.01 6.26
C HIS A 120 22.11 -8.59 6.86
N GLN A 121 21.70 -7.61 6.06
CA GLN A 121 21.56 -6.23 6.51
C GLN A 121 20.34 -6.09 7.44
N SER A 122 20.54 -5.47 8.61
CA SER A 122 19.45 -5.15 9.53
C SER A 122 18.48 -4.15 8.91
N SER A 123 17.20 -4.23 9.31
CA SER A 123 16.20 -3.27 8.87
C SER A 123 16.50 -1.90 9.48
N LYS A 124 16.55 -0.85 8.66
CA LYS A 124 16.85 0.52 9.09
C LYS A 124 15.76 1.47 8.62
N PHE A 125 15.26 2.30 9.54
CA PHE A 125 14.47 3.47 9.15
C PHE A 125 15.36 4.42 8.37
N THR A 126 14.81 5.01 7.32
CA THR A 126 15.55 5.92 6.45
C THR A 126 14.78 7.22 6.27
N LYS A 127 15.52 8.31 6.03
CA LYS A 127 15.00 9.61 5.60
C LYS A 127 15.03 9.77 4.08
N ASN A 128 15.43 8.74 3.34
CA ASN A 128 15.61 8.83 1.90
C ASN A 128 14.26 8.82 1.18
N VAL A 129 14.24 9.53 0.06
CA VAL A 129 13.19 9.45 -0.95
C VAL A 129 13.70 8.55 -2.08
N ASN A 130 12.89 7.58 -2.49
CA ASN A 130 13.17 6.77 -3.67
C ASN A 130 12.13 7.05 -4.75
N ILE A 131 12.58 7.52 -5.91
CA ILE A 131 11.74 7.88 -7.05
C ILE A 131 11.82 6.78 -8.10
N PHE A 132 10.69 6.38 -8.67
CA PHE A 132 10.59 5.33 -9.67
C PHE A 132 9.72 5.78 -10.84
N ASP A 133 10.21 5.55 -12.06
CA ASP A 133 9.43 5.72 -13.27
C ASP A 133 8.61 4.46 -13.51
N THR A 134 7.28 4.57 -13.50
CA THR A 134 6.40 3.43 -13.75
C THR A 134 6.25 3.11 -15.24
N ASN A 135 6.71 3.99 -16.14
CA ASN A 135 6.59 3.85 -17.59
C ASN A 135 7.78 3.13 -18.24
N GLN A 136 8.93 3.05 -17.56
CA GLN A 136 10.12 2.39 -18.12
C GLN A 136 10.19 0.89 -17.84
N GLY A 137 9.18 0.31 -17.19
CA GLY A 137 9.31 -1.03 -16.60
C GLY A 137 10.34 -1.00 -15.46
N LEU A 138 10.22 -1.96 -14.54
CA LEU A 138 11.21 -2.12 -13.47
C LEU A 138 12.39 -2.96 -13.92
#